data_AF-A0A0H2R3I4-F1
#
_entry.id   AF-A0A0H2R3I4-F1
#
_cell.length_a   1.000
_cell.length_b   1.000
_cell.length_c   1.000
_cell.angle_alpha   90.00
_cell.angle_beta   90.00
_cell.angle_gamma   90.00
#
_symmetry.space_group_name_H-M   'P 1'
#
loop_
_entity.id
_entity.type
_entity.pdbx_description
1 polymer ?
#
loop_
_entity_poly.entity_id
_entity_poly.type
_entity_poly.pdbx_seq_one_letter_code
_entity_poly.pdbx_strand_id
1 'polypeptide(L)'
;MATPANPPSHKRQRLEPPGSTQLPPPSYQTQPGNPAGGVGIPPPGPGNPGETLPAGPGNPADVQGVPAGNPPPGTGNPSLASGQAEKKAVRIKPGTHHVRESEWPVGYRPTKSSMELILRYLGKAFYQDAVPPAANGDDIADYNTRFDSATALNCTIQAEFINYGSYINEARAHIMEAEAKLAEVSKSKYSTIATNLGMLGEDHKLFMYECLAAAGLKRFAPDIHGSHDSMYNLAHERVALYTFRNIAARGGLAFMGCDTSLVTQHAWTSRMYRNFQFSRIRDIILREARSPGAVAGALAMSNSGKRCKALALKRKKHLVGQAFRPHTVRIVENQDSVSDEEPPPKEISVEAVQQAATASGNDPRAYIICEKEGRNEKVTTFVRALDHERRAVELRAANSRPGKMTERLRQPKIGGPAPKSARTKLPVGVPLDYYAPDYYNSLTIRERNDIAIAATFKIGLPVEELCERAHWGEWRGLDYDTFMTLHGNEQLAAYEIPTAEDMRVLAEYEKIEKELIAQLDELDMVEEELDPEANGGAAGGDRMEIVNQ
;
A
#
# COMPACT_ATOMS: atom_id res chain seq x y z
N MET A 1 -49.56 -48.83 -38.76
CA MET A 1 -48.86 -50.08 -39.14
C MET A 1 -47.41 -49.74 -39.48
N ALA A 2 -46.47 -50.50 -38.91
CA ALA A 2 -45.02 -50.51 -39.12
C ALA A 2 -44.19 -49.25 -38.76
N THR A 3 -43.48 -49.36 -37.63
CA THR A 3 -42.33 -48.55 -37.18
C THR A 3 -41.06 -48.89 -37.98
N PRO A 4 -40.19 -47.92 -38.32
CA PRO A 4 -38.85 -48.23 -38.83
C PRO A 4 -37.83 -48.36 -37.69
N ALA A 5 -37.01 -49.40 -37.80
CA ALA A 5 -36.01 -49.85 -36.84
C ALA A 5 -34.71 -49.01 -36.88
N ASN A 6 -34.06 -48.88 -35.73
CA ASN A 6 -32.73 -48.29 -35.58
C ASN A 6 -31.62 -49.21 -36.16
N PRO A 7 -30.56 -48.65 -36.78
CA PRO A 7 -29.40 -49.41 -37.22
C PRO A 7 -28.42 -49.74 -36.06
N PRO A 8 -27.58 -50.78 -36.21
CA PRO A 8 -26.77 -51.34 -35.13
C PRO A 8 -25.50 -50.53 -34.83
N SER A 9 -25.12 -50.51 -33.54
CA SER A 9 -23.90 -49.86 -33.04
C SER A 9 -22.64 -50.64 -33.45
N HIS A 10 -21.80 -50.03 -34.29
CA HIS A 10 -20.44 -50.53 -34.52
C HIS A 10 -19.53 -50.18 -33.32
N LYS A 11 -19.04 -51.21 -32.61
CA LYS A 11 -17.93 -51.08 -31.65
C LYS A 11 -16.68 -50.64 -32.41
N ARG A 12 -16.20 -49.41 -32.17
CA ARG A 12 -14.87 -48.97 -32.60
C ARG A 12 -13.80 -49.73 -31.80
N GLN A 13 -13.00 -50.55 -32.49
CA GLN A 13 -11.75 -51.06 -31.94
C GLN A 13 -10.77 -49.90 -31.75
N ARG A 14 -10.21 -49.81 -30.54
CA ARG A 14 -9.17 -48.86 -30.16
C ARG A 14 -7.84 -49.40 -30.67
N LEU A 15 -7.26 -48.74 -31.67
CA LEU A 15 -5.88 -48.98 -32.10
C LEU A 15 -4.94 -48.51 -30.99
N GLU A 16 -4.07 -49.40 -30.51
CA GLU A 16 -3.00 -49.06 -29.59
C GLU A 16 -1.87 -48.30 -30.32
N PRO A 17 -1.31 -47.23 -29.71
CA PRO A 17 -0.15 -46.54 -30.28
C PRO A 17 1.15 -47.31 -30.04
N PRO A 18 2.15 -47.18 -30.93
CA PRO A 18 3.44 -47.86 -30.79
C PRO A 18 4.22 -47.38 -29.57
N GLY A 19 4.88 -48.33 -28.92
CA GLY A 19 5.57 -48.18 -27.64
C GLY A 19 6.66 -47.10 -27.62
N SER A 20 6.53 -46.20 -26.66
CA SER A 20 7.56 -45.24 -26.26
C SER A 20 8.52 -45.92 -25.28
N THR A 21 9.78 -46.09 -25.67
CA THR A 21 10.88 -46.51 -24.81
C THR A 21 11.09 -45.49 -23.69
N GLN A 22 10.70 -45.84 -22.45
CA GLN A 22 10.99 -45.01 -21.27
C GLN A 22 12.44 -45.23 -20.83
N LEU A 23 13.21 -44.15 -20.80
CA LEU A 23 14.42 -44.05 -19.97
C LEU A 23 14.00 -43.94 -18.49
N PRO A 24 14.72 -44.60 -17.56
CA PRO A 24 14.38 -44.53 -16.15
C PRO A 24 14.71 -43.14 -15.56
N PRO A 25 13.92 -42.65 -14.59
CA PRO A 25 14.16 -41.38 -13.92
C PRO A 25 15.36 -41.47 -12.96
N PRO A 26 16.08 -40.36 -12.72
CA PRO A 26 17.14 -40.33 -11.72
C PRO A 26 16.55 -40.48 -10.32
N SER A 27 17.01 -41.51 -9.60
CA SER A 27 16.72 -41.75 -8.20
C SER A 27 17.42 -40.71 -7.32
N TYR A 28 16.65 -39.87 -6.63
CA TYR A 28 17.16 -39.12 -5.48
C TYR A 28 16.82 -39.91 -4.22
N GLN A 29 17.79 -40.69 -3.74
CA GLN A 29 17.80 -41.20 -2.38
C GLN A 29 18.25 -40.08 -1.44
N THR A 30 17.36 -39.67 -0.54
CA THR A 30 17.73 -38.93 0.67
C THR A 30 18.26 -39.91 1.71
N GLN A 31 19.54 -39.80 2.05
CA GLN A 31 20.13 -40.34 3.28
C GLN A 31 20.68 -39.17 4.11
N PRO A 32 20.60 -39.25 5.45
CA PRO A 32 21.00 -38.18 6.37
C PRO A 32 22.48 -38.31 6.74
N GLY A 33 23.20 -37.18 6.81
CA GLY A 33 24.59 -37.14 7.25
C GLY A 33 24.91 -35.82 7.96
N ASN A 34 25.27 -35.94 9.24
CA ASN A 34 25.73 -34.87 10.12
C ASN A 34 27.17 -34.40 9.76
N PRO A 35 27.67 -33.30 10.34
CA PRO A 35 28.76 -32.50 9.79
C PRO A 35 30.14 -32.90 10.33
N ALA A 36 31.19 -32.72 9.51
CA ALA A 36 32.56 -32.62 9.97
C ALA A 36 33.45 -31.87 8.96
N GLY A 37 34.02 -30.74 9.43
CA GLY A 37 35.40 -30.35 9.15
C GLY A 37 35.71 -29.54 7.87
N GLY A 38 36.66 -28.62 8.01
CA GLY A 38 37.64 -28.37 6.95
C GLY A 38 37.88 -26.93 6.56
N VAL A 39 38.66 -26.22 7.37
CA VAL A 39 39.36 -24.98 6.97
C VAL A 39 40.35 -25.32 5.84
N GLY A 40 40.21 -24.67 4.68
CA GLY A 40 41.09 -24.85 3.52
C GLY A 40 41.79 -23.55 3.14
N ILE A 41 43.10 -23.51 3.38
CA ILE A 41 44.05 -22.48 2.93
C ILE A 41 44.22 -22.59 1.39
N PRO A 42 44.20 -21.48 0.62
CA PRO A 42 44.59 -21.51 -0.79
C PRO A 42 46.12 -21.45 -0.98
N PRO A 43 46.65 -22.13 -2.02
CA PRO A 43 48.09 -22.31 -2.23
C PRO A 43 48.80 -21.10 -2.87
N PRO A 44 50.15 -21.01 -2.74
CA PRO A 44 50.94 -19.91 -3.27
C PRO A 44 51.52 -20.20 -4.65
N GLY A 45 51.71 -19.14 -5.44
CA GLY A 45 52.69 -19.10 -6.53
C GLY A 45 52.26 -18.21 -7.70
N PRO A 46 53.16 -17.89 -8.64
CA PRO A 46 54.58 -17.57 -8.51
C PRO A 46 54.89 -16.15 -9.02
N GLY A 47 56.06 -15.60 -8.66
CA GLY A 47 56.42 -14.22 -8.94
C GLY A 47 57.15 -13.93 -10.26
N ASN A 48 57.33 -12.60 -10.43
CA ASN A 48 58.38 -11.84 -11.14
C ASN A 48 58.30 -11.65 -12.68
N PRO A 49 58.98 -10.62 -13.26
CA PRO A 49 59.64 -9.46 -12.65
C PRO A 49 59.38 -8.09 -13.33
N GLY A 50 59.71 -7.01 -12.61
CA GLY A 50 60.51 -5.89 -13.13
C GLY A 50 59.84 -4.78 -13.93
N GLU A 51 59.62 -3.63 -13.29
CA GLU A 51 60.00 -2.35 -13.87
C GLU A 51 60.24 -1.32 -12.76
N THR A 52 61.36 -0.61 -12.88
CA THR A 52 61.94 0.29 -11.88
C THR A 52 61.99 1.71 -12.47
N LEU A 53 62.22 2.67 -11.56
CA LEU A 53 62.71 4.05 -11.75
C LEU A 53 61.63 5.15 -11.54
N PRO A 54 62.02 6.36 -11.10
CA PRO A 54 62.90 6.61 -9.96
C PRO A 54 62.39 7.75 -9.04
N ALA A 55 62.85 7.73 -7.80
CA ALA A 55 62.84 8.88 -6.90
C ALA A 55 64.06 9.77 -7.16
N GLY A 56 63.88 11.09 -7.06
CA GLY A 56 64.96 12.08 -7.10
C GLY A 56 64.53 13.44 -6.52
N PRO A 57 65.48 14.26 -6.03
CA PRO A 57 65.35 14.95 -4.74
C PRO A 57 65.45 16.49 -4.81
N GLY A 58 65.25 17.18 -3.67
CA GLY A 58 65.92 18.46 -3.39
C GLY A 58 65.06 19.65 -2.91
N ASN A 59 64.92 19.78 -1.58
CA ASN A 59 65.37 20.87 -0.68
C ASN A 59 65.33 22.39 -1.06
N PRO A 60 65.51 23.33 -0.11
CA PRO A 60 64.65 24.51 0.09
C PRO A 60 65.37 25.87 -0.03
N ALA A 61 64.60 26.97 -0.11
CA ALA A 61 64.92 28.36 0.31
C ALA A 61 63.77 29.26 -0.17
N ASP A 62 63.02 29.97 0.68
CA ASP A 62 63.34 31.23 1.38
C ASP A 62 62.84 32.47 0.60
N VAL A 63 62.55 33.55 1.33
CA VAL A 63 62.43 34.96 0.89
C VAL A 63 61.02 35.61 0.74
N GLN A 64 60.72 36.47 1.75
CA GLN A 64 59.99 37.77 1.75
C GLN A 64 58.46 37.80 1.49
N GLY A 65 57.62 38.59 2.16
CA GLY A 65 57.77 39.64 3.16
C GLY A 65 56.63 40.67 3.04
N VAL A 66 55.86 40.88 4.14
CA VAL A 66 55.19 42.15 4.58
C VAL A 66 53.95 42.64 3.75
N PRO A 67 52.96 43.42 4.29
CA PRO A 67 52.73 43.92 5.66
C PRO A 67 51.36 43.61 6.30
N ALA A 68 51.35 43.87 7.62
CA ALA A 68 50.22 44.02 8.51
C ALA A 68 49.33 45.24 8.19
N GLY A 69 48.01 45.07 8.33
CA GLY A 69 47.02 46.14 8.40
C GLY A 69 46.37 46.18 9.79
N ASN A 70 46.53 47.30 10.48
CA ASN A 70 45.89 47.62 11.76
C ASN A 70 44.37 47.88 11.62
N PRO A 71 43.59 47.77 12.71
CA PRO A 71 42.13 47.85 12.71
C PRO A 71 41.63 49.29 12.89
N PRO A 72 40.37 49.59 12.50
CA PRO A 72 39.72 50.83 12.90
C PRO A 72 39.04 50.69 14.29
N PRO A 73 39.02 51.76 15.10
CA PRO A 73 38.40 51.81 16.42
C PRO A 73 36.95 52.31 16.33
N GLY A 74 36.14 51.97 17.35
CA GLY A 74 34.94 52.75 17.65
C GLY A 74 33.82 51.98 18.33
N THR A 75 33.65 52.24 19.63
CA THR A 75 32.38 52.60 20.31
C THR A 75 31.17 51.68 20.08
N GLY A 76 30.54 51.01 21.03
CA GLY A 76 30.38 51.22 22.47
C GLY A 76 29.01 50.66 22.87
N ASN A 77 28.94 50.12 24.10
CA ASN A 77 27.79 49.74 24.94
C ASN A 77 27.54 48.23 25.15
N PRO A 78 27.63 47.74 26.40
CA PRO A 78 27.20 46.41 26.81
C PRO A 78 25.71 46.46 27.19
N SER A 79 24.87 45.68 26.52
CA SER A 79 23.51 45.44 26.99
C SER A 79 23.39 44.00 27.46
N LEU A 80 23.36 43.82 28.78
CA LEU A 80 22.76 42.67 29.42
C LEU A 80 21.30 42.58 28.95
N ALA A 81 20.94 41.48 28.32
CA ALA A 81 19.56 41.01 28.25
C ALA A 81 19.58 39.48 28.21
N SER A 82 19.60 38.91 29.41
CA SER A 82 19.19 37.54 29.69
C SER A 82 17.70 37.43 29.37
N GLY A 83 17.39 36.87 28.20
CA GLY A 83 16.06 36.43 27.83
C GLY A 83 16.20 35.18 27.00
N GLN A 84 16.00 34.01 27.63
CA GLN A 84 15.84 32.75 26.91
C GLN A 84 14.62 32.89 26.01
N ALA A 85 14.84 33.24 24.75
CA ALA A 85 13.84 33.10 23.71
C ALA A 85 13.61 31.60 23.54
N GLU A 86 12.50 31.09 24.06
CA GLU A 86 11.97 29.78 23.70
C GLU A 86 11.94 29.71 22.18
N LYS A 87 12.85 28.91 21.61
CA LYS A 87 12.88 28.66 20.18
C LYS A 87 11.56 27.99 19.82
N LYS A 88 10.62 28.77 19.26
CA LYS A 88 9.39 28.25 18.66
C LYS A 88 9.76 27.06 17.78
N ALA A 89 9.26 25.88 18.16
CA ALA A 89 9.53 24.64 17.46
C ALA A 89 9.17 24.81 15.98
N VAL A 90 10.16 24.67 15.09
CA VAL A 90 9.96 24.76 13.65
C VAL A 90 8.96 23.68 13.23
N ARG A 91 7.77 24.09 12.80
CA ARG A 91 6.72 23.18 12.34
C ARG A 91 7.23 22.44 11.10
N ILE A 92 7.57 21.17 11.26
CA ILE A 92 8.09 20.33 10.16
C ILE A 92 7.00 20.23 9.08
N LYS A 93 7.36 20.60 7.84
CA LYS A 93 6.44 20.50 6.70
C LYS A 93 6.01 19.03 6.49
N PRO A 94 4.70 18.76 6.32
CA PRO A 94 4.23 17.44 5.93
C PRO A 94 4.99 16.95 4.68
N GLY A 95 5.55 15.74 4.73
CA GLY A 95 6.27 15.15 3.61
C GLY A 95 7.79 15.34 3.56
N THR A 96 8.41 16.01 4.54
CA THR A 96 9.88 16.23 4.57
C THR A 96 10.71 14.94 4.42
N HIS A 97 10.24 13.83 5.00
CA HIS A 97 10.93 12.53 4.96
C HIS A 97 10.36 11.56 3.91
N HIS A 98 9.39 12.01 3.11
CA HIS A 98 8.87 11.19 2.01
C HIS A 98 9.86 11.22 0.83
N VAL A 99 10.30 10.04 0.40
CA VAL A 99 11.28 9.89 -0.67
C VAL A 99 10.59 9.23 -1.86
N ARG A 100 10.61 9.90 -3.01
CA ARG A 100 10.00 9.41 -4.25
C ARG A 100 10.77 8.21 -4.78
N GLU A 101 10.08 7.37 -5.56
CA GLU A 101 10.69 6.17 -6.15
C GLU A 101 11.95 6.50 -6.99
N SER A 102 11.90 7.58 -7.77
CA SER A 102 12.98 8.05 -8.63
C SER A 102 14.23 8.56 -7.89
N GLU A 103 14.14 8.83 -6.59
CA GLU A 103 15.24 9.36 -5.78
C GLU A 103 16.08 8.26 -5.12
N TRP A 104 15.61 7.01 -5.19
CA TRP A 104 16.33 5.88 -4.63
C TRP A 104 17.36 5.32 -5.62
N PRO A 105 18.49 4.77 -5.14
CA PRO A 105 19.45 4.11 -6.01
C PRO A 105 18.83 2.85 -6.63
N VAL A 106 19.32 2.44 -7.80
CA VAL A 106 18.86 1.20 -8.46
C VAL A 106 19.09 0.01 -7.52
N GLY A 107 18.12 -0.90 -7.46
CA GLY A 107 18.22 -2.09 -6.60
C GLY A 107 17.97 -1.85 -5.11
N TYR A 108 17.55 -0.65 -4.66
CA TYR A 108 17.33 -0.36 -3.23
C TYR A 108 16.22 -1.19 -2.55
N ARG A 109 15.24 -1.70 -3.32
CA ARG A 109 13.97 -2.23 -2.78
C ARG A 109 14.16 -3.37 -1.76
N PRO A 110 15.02 -4.39 -2.00
CA PRO A 110 15.31 -5.44 -1.02
C PRO A 110 15.92 -4.93 0.27
N THR A 111 16.92 -4.04 0.19
CA THR A 111 17.61 -3.44 1.34
C THR A 111 16.65 -2.58 2.16
N LYS A 112 15.84 -1.74 1.50
CA LYS A 112 14.80 -0.96 2.16
C LYS A 112 13.79 -1.87 2.86
N SER A 113 13.29 -2.91 2.18
CA SER A 113 12.32 -3.85 2.75
C SER A 113 12.91 -4.59 3.96
N SER A 114 14.20 -4.90 3.94
CA SER A 114 14.93 -5.49 5.07
C SER A 114 15.02 -4.52 6.27
N MET A 115 15.30 -3.23 6.03
CA MET A 115 15.26 -2.21 7.08
C MET A 115 13.85 -2.10 7.69
N GLU A 116 12.81 -2.03 6.85
CA GLU A 116 11.42 -1.97 7.31
C GLU A 116 11.04 -3.23 8.12
N LEU A 117 11.59 -4.40 7.79
CA LEU A 117 11.39 -5.64 8.53
C LEU A 117 11.95 -5.55 9.96
N ILE A 118 13.20 -5.08 10.12
CA ILE A 118 13.83 -4.84 11.43
C ILE A 118 13.03 -3.83 12.26
N LEU A 119 12.62 -2.72 11.65
CA LEU A 119 11.82 -1.68 12.31
C LEU A 119 10.45 -2.20 12.76
N ARG A 120 9.82 -3.05 11.95
CA ARG A 120 8.55 -3.70 12.31
C ARG A 120 8.71 -4.69 13.44
N TYR A 121 9.84 -5.40 13.53
CA TYR A 121 10.09 -6.30 14.65
C TYR A 121 10.22 -5.51 15.95
N LEU A 122 11.09 -4.49 15.97
CA LEU A 122 11.29 -3.59 17.12
C LEU A 122 9.99 -2.93 17.57
N GLY A 123 9.21 -2.40 16.62
CA GLY A 123 7.91 -1.75 16.88
C GLY A 123 6.73 -2.71 17.03
N LYS A 124 6.96 -4.02 17.05
CA LYS A 124 5.93 -5.08 17.16
C LYS A 124 4.77 -4.94 16.16
N ALA A 125 5.08 -4.54 14.93
CA ALA A 125 4.13 -4.22 13.85
C ALA A 125 4.18 -5.25 12.69
N PHE A 126 3.73 -6.47 12.98
CA PHE A 126 3.99 -7.68 12.18
C PHE A 126 3.11 -7.89 10.94
N TYR A 127 2.29 -6.91 10.59
CA TYR A 127 1.43 -6.95 9.41
C TYR A 127 1.19 -5.54 8.86
N GLN A 128 0.56 -5.43 7.69
CA GLN A 128 0.57 -4.20 6.90
C GLN A 128 -0.22 -3.04 7.55
N ASP A 129 -1.36 -3.34 8.16
CA ASP A 129 -2.22 -2.41 8.91
C ASP A 129 -1.94 -2.40 10.42
N ALA A 130 -0.82 -2.99 10.87
CA ALA A 130 -0.45 -2.96 12.29
C ALA A 130 -0.08 -1.53 12.70
N VAL A 131 -0.72 -1.06 13.76
CA VAL A 131 -0.43 0.24 14.37
C VAL A 131 0.61 0.02 15.47
N PRO A 132 1.85 0.53 15.34
CA PRO A 132 2.85 0.42 16.39
C PRO A 132 2.41 1.20 17.64
N PRO A 133 2.98 0.88 18.83
CA PRO A 133 2.74 1.67 20.02
C PRO A 133 3.19 3.12 19.82
N ALA A 134 2.37 4.07 20.27
CA ALA A 134 2.76 5.48 20.32
C ALA A 134 3.81 5.72 21.41
N ALA A 135 4.62 6.76 21.22
CA ALA A 135 5.57 7.20 22.24
C ALA A 135 4.82 7.70 23.48
N ASN A 136 5.29 7.33 24.67
CA ASN A 136 4.76 7.85 25.94
C ASN A 136 5.49 9.15 26.30
N GLY A 137 4.75 10.21 26.64
CA GLY A 137 5.31 11.48 27.09
C GLY A 137 6.28 11.34 28.27
N ASP A 138 5.97 10.46 29.22
CA ASP A 138 6.83 10.21 30.38
C ASP A 138 8.16 9.56 30.00
N ASP A 139 8.12 8.61 29.05
CA ASP A 139 9.33 7.95 28.55
C ASP A 139 10.21 8.94 27.76
N ILE A 140 9.60 9.89 27.03
CA ILE A 140 10.32 10.95 26.32
C ILE A 140 10.98 11.90 27.33
N ALA A 141 10.24 12.32 28.36
CA ALA A 141 10.74 13.23 29.39
C ALA A 141 11.90 12.60 30.18
N ASP A 142 11.72 11.38 30.69
CA ASP A 142 12.75 10.61 31.41
C ASP A 142 14.01 10.36 30.57
N TYR A 143 13.85 10.18 29.27
CA TYR A 143 15.00 9.98 28.39
C TYR A 143 15.77 11.28 28.14
N ASN A 144 15.06 12.38 27.89
CA ASN A 144 15.67 13.66 27.58
C ASN A 144 16.45 14.25 28.77
N THR A 145 16.16 13.86 30.01
CA THR A 145 16.96 14.26 31.18
C THR A 145 18.31 13.57 31.28
N ARG A 146 18.60 12.55 30.47
CA ARG A 146 19.84 11.75 30.56
C ARG A 146 20.99 12.34 29.74
N PHE A 147 20.70 13.16 28.73
CA PHE A 147 21.70 13.59 27.76
C PHE A 147 21.57 15.08 27.43
N ASP A 148 22.66 15.81 27.65
CA ASP A 148 22.71 17.26 27.39
C ASP A 148 23.11 17.59 25.93
N SER A 149 23.59 16.61 25.16
CA SER A 149 23.99 16.82 23.77
C SER A 149 23.95 15.54 22.92
N ALA A 150 23.81 15.72 21.59
CA ALA A 150 23.87 14.64 20.62
C ALA A 150 25.22 13.89 20.64
N THR A 151 26.31 14.60 20.91
CA THR A 151 27.65 14.01 20.98
C THR A 151 27.77 13.10 22.20
N ALA A 152 27.30 13.55 23.37
CA ALA A 152 27.26 12.73 24.58
C ALA A 152 26.42 11.47 24.35
N LEU A 153 25.22 11.62 23.77
CA LEU A 153 24.35 10.51 23.39
C LEU A 153 25.08 9.50 22.50
N ASN A 154 25.73 9.96 21.42
CA ASN A 154 26.42 9.06 20.49
C ASN A 154 27.58 8.31 21.15
N CYS A 155 28.38 8.99 21.97
CA CYS A 155 29.50 8.36 22.68
C CYS A 155 29.01 7.30 23.67
N THR A 156 28.00 7.63 24.48
CA THR A 156 27.43 6.70 25.46
C THR A 156 26.78 5.50 24.79
N ILE A 157 25.89 5.72 23.81
CA ILE A 157 25.23 4.60 23.10
C ILE A 157 26.26 3.71 22.42
N GLN A 158 27.29 4.27 21.79
CA GLN A 158 28.31 3.47 21.11
C GLN A 158 29.14 2.64 22.10
N ALA A 159 29.42 3.16 23.30
CA ALA A 159 30.07 2.40 24.36
C ALA A 159 29.17 1.29 24.91
N GLU A 160 27.89 1.58 25.16
CA GLU A 160 26.92 0.60 25.63
C GLU A 160 26.67 -0.51 24.59
N PHE A 161 26.73 -0.20 23.29
CA PHE A 161 26.65 -1.18 22.20
C PHE A 161 27.86 -2.11 22.10
N ILE A 162 28.91 -1.91 22.88
CA ILE A 162 29.98 -2.89 23.03
C ILE A 162 29.60 -3.91 24.13
N ASN A 163 28.83 -3.46 25.13
CA ASN A 163 28.45 -4.23 26.31
C ASN A 163 26.98 -4.70 26.28
N TYR A 164 26.32 -4.72 25.11
CA TYR A 164 24.88 -5.01 25.00
C TYR A 164 24.44 -6.33 25.67
N GLY A 165 25.35 -7.31 25.79
CA GLY A 165 25.06 -8.59 26.45
C GLY A 165 24.72 -8.48 27.95
N SER A 166 25.02 -7.36 28.62
CA SER A 166 24.56 -7.13 30.00
C SER A 166 23.05 -6.95 30.11
N TYR A 167 22.37 -6.66 28.99
CA TYR A 167 20.94 -6.37 28.92
C TYR A 167 20.10 -7.58 28.47
N ILE A 168 20.67 -8.79 28.48
CA ILE A 168 20.03 -10.01 27.96
C ILE A 168 18.68 -10.32 28.64
N ASN A 169 18.54 -10.07 29.94
CA ASN A 169 17.31 -10.37 30.69
C ASN A 169 16.14 -9.48 30.25
N GLU A 170 16.42 -8.19 30.07
CA GLU A 170 15.44 -7.21 29.58
C GLU A 170 15.06 -7.50 28.12
N ALA A 171 16.07 -7.84 27.30
CA ALA A 171 15.86 -8.23 25.91
C ALA A 171 14.99 -9.49 25.78
N ARG A 172 15.20 -10.50 26.64
CA ARG A 172 14.37 -11.73 26.66
C ARG A 172 12.91 -11.43 26.96
N ALA A 173 12.61 -10.51 27.89
CA ALA A 173 11.23 -10.12 28.17
C ALA A 173 10.55 -9.51 26.92
N HIS A 174 11.26 -8.67 26.18
CA HIS A 174 10.74 -8.10 24.92
C HIS A 174 10.56 -9.14 23.81
N ILE A 175 11.47 -10.10 23.67
CA ILE A 175 11.32 -11.20 22.70
C ILE A 175 10.11 -12.04 23.04
N MET A 176 9.91 -12.42 24.30
CA MET A 176 8.76 -13.24 24.69
C MET A 176 7.44 -12.59 24.27
N GLU A 177 7.30 -11.28 24.51
CA GLU A 177 6.11 -10.53 24.09
C GLU A 177 6.00 -10.43 22.56
N ALA A 178 7.12 -10.16 21.86
CA ALA A 178 7.16 -10.05 20.42
C ALA A 178 6.83 -11.38 19.71
N GLU A 179 7.39 -12.50 20.15
CA GLU A 179 7.15 -13.83 19.59
C GLU A 179 5.73 -14.32 19.88
N ALA A 180 5.19 -14.05 21.08
CA ALA A 180 3.79 -14.37 21.39
C ALA A 180 2.83 -13.68 20.40
N LYS A 181 3.03 -12.38 20.18
CA LYS A 181 2.23 -11.60 19.22
C LYS A 181 2.50 -12.02 17.76
N LEU A 182 3.74 -12.40 17.41
CA LEU A 182 4.07 -12.90 16.06
C LEU A 182 3.39 -14.24 15.79
N ALA A 183 3.34 -15.14 16.78
CA ALA A 183 2.67 -16.42 16.68
C ALA A 183 1.15 -16.25 16.50
N GLU A 184 0.53 -15.33 17.25
CA GLU A 184 -0.89 -14.98 17.08
C GLU A 184 -1.20 -14.46 15.67
N VAL A 185 -0.40 -13.52 15.17
CA VAL A 185 -0.56 -12.95 13.82
C VAL A 185 -0.33 -14.00 12.73
N SER A 186 0.65 -14.89 12.93
CA SER A 186 0.97 -15.95 11.96
C SER A 186 -0.17 -16.94 11.81
N LYS A 187 -0.91 -17.22 12.88
CA LYS A 187 -2.11 -18.08 12.87
C LYS A 187 -3.32 -17.40 12.24
N SER A 188 -3.49 -16.09 12.45
CA SER A 188 -4.74 -15.37 12.11
C SER A 188 -4.70 -14.64 10.76
N LYS A 189 -3.56 -14.08 10.34
CA LYS A 189 -3.48 -13.14 9.21
C LYS A 189 -2.69 -13.62 7.99
N TYR A 190 -1.93 -14.73 8.09
CA TYR A 190 -1.08 -15.25 7.00
C TYR A 190 -0.30 -14.16 6.26
N SER A 191 0.37 -13.28 7.01
CA SER A 191 1.06 -12.09 6.50
C SER A 191 2.47 -12.44 6.01
N THR A 192 2.84 -12.03 4.80
CA THR A 192 4.24 -12.14 4.30
C THR A 192 5.23 -11.45 5.24
N ILE A 193 4.83 -10.35 5.89
CA ILE A 193 5.68 -9.68 6.88
C ILE A 193 5.93 -10.62 8.07
N ALA A 194 4.90 -11.27 8.59
CA ALA A 194 5.03 -12.20 9.71
C ALA A 194 5.88 -13.42 9.33
N THR A 195 5.68 -13.98 8.12
CA THR A 195 6.52 -15.06 7.59
C THR A 195 7.99 -14.66 7.53
N ASN A 196 8.30 -13.49 6.96
CA ASN A 196 9.67 -13.00 6.86
C ASN A 196 10.29 -12.72 8.23
N LEU A 197 9.50 -12.25 9.20
CA LEU A 197 9.94 -12.09 10.59
C LEU A 197 10.22 -13.43 11.29
N GLY A 198 9.47 -14.48 10.94
CA GLY A 198 9.72 -15.84 11.41
C GLY A 198 11.04 -16.42 10.89
N MET A 199 11.52 -15.94 9.74
CA MET A 199 12.82 -16.36 9.17
C MET A 199 14.03 -15.66 9.81
N LEU A 200 13.81 -14.58 10.56
CA LEU A 200 14.89 -13.91 11.27
C LEU A 200 15.34 -14.78 12.46
N GLY A 201 16.63 -15.12 12.53
CA GLY A 201 17.17 -15.98 13.58
C GLY A 201 16.97 -15.38 14.98
N GLU A 202 16.78 -16.24 15.98
CA GLU A 202 16.53 -15.84 17.37
C GLU A 202 17.65 -14.95 17.94
N ASP A 203 18.91 -15.29 17.66
CA ASP A 203 20.06 -14.47 18.09
C ASP A 203 20.02 -13.05 17.52
N HIS A 204 19.52 -12.87 16.29
CA HIS A 204 19.37 -11.54 15.68
C HIS A 204 18.24 -10.76 16.36
N LYS A 205 17.13 -11.43 16.68
CA LYS A 205 16.01 -10.85 17.41
C LYS A 205 16.41 -10.43 18.84
N LEU A 206 17.20 -11.26 19.52
CA LEU A 206 17.77 -10.96 20.83
C LEU A 206 18.68 -9.74 20.77
N PHE A 207 19.63 -9.76 19.86
CA PHE A 207 20.55 -8.65 19.64
C PHE A 207 19.84 -7.30 19.40
N MET A 208 18.70 -7.30 18.70
CA MET A 208 17.91 -6.09 18.48
C MET A 208 17.41 -5.46 19.78
N TYR A 209 16.88 -6.28 20.69
CA TYR A 209 16.36 -5.78 21.97
C TYR A 209 17.45 -5.54 23.01
N GLU A 210 18.59 -6.25 22.95
CA GLU A 210 19.77 -5.92 23.75
C GLU A 210 20.29 -4.52 23.40
N CYS A 211 20.36 -4.17 22.11
CA CYS A 211 20.72 -2.82 21.69
C CYS A 211 19.68 -1.78 22.12
N LEU A 212 18.39 -2.12 22.11
CA LEU A 212 17.34 -1.21 22.57
C LEU A 212 17.50 -0.88 24.06
N ALA A 213 17.68 -1.92 24.88
CA ALA A 213 17.90 -1.80 26.31
C ALA A 213 19.22 -1.08 26.64
N ALA A 214 20.30 -1.40 25.92
CA ALA A 214 21.59 -0.73 26.04
C ALA A 214 21.53 0.77 25.70
N ALA A 215 20.63 1.18 24.80
CA ALA A 215 20.38 2.60 24.55
C ALA A 215 19.56 3.29 25.66
N GLY A 216 19.13 2.56 26.68
CA GLY A 216 18.27 3.04 27.77
C GLY A 216 16.81 3.21 27.37
N LEU A 217 16.37 2.60 26.26
CA LEU A 217 15.00 2.71 25.76
C LEU A 217 14.15 1.55 26.27
N LYS A 218 13.03 1.85 26.94
CA LYS A 218 12.09 0.83 27.45
C LYS A 218 11.31 0.12 26.34
N ARG A 219 11.13 0.78 25.20
CA ARG A 219 10.41 0.27 24.04
C ARG A 219 10.86 1.02 22.80
N PHE A 220 10.67 0.41 21.63
CA PHE A 220 10.91 1.09 20.37
C PHE A 220 9.63 1.80 19.89
N ALA A 221 9.49 3.07 20.27
CA ALA A 221 8.34 3.90 19.93
C ALA A 221 8.81 5.33 19.66
N PRO A 222 9.40 5.62 18.48
CA PRO A 222 9.84 6.97 18.14
C PRO A 222 8.70 7.99 18.26
N ASP A 223 9.02 9.18 18.72
CA ASP A 223 8.08 10.29 18.82
C ASP A 223 7.83 10.89 17.42
N ILE A 224 6.68 10.55 16.84
CA ILE A 224 6.27 11.02 15.52
C ILE A 224 5.73 12.47 15.52
N HIS A 225 5.44 13.03 16.70
CA HIS A 225 4.90 14.39 16.85
C HIS A 225 6.01 15.42 17.08
N GLY A 226 7.09 15.02 17.75
CA GLY A 226 8.26 15.84 18.00
C GLY A 226 9.23 15.97 16.83
N SER A 227 10.36 16.62 17.11
CA SER A 227 11.45 16.72 16.14
C SER A 227 12.11 15.36 15.94
N HIS A 228 12.33 15.00 14.68
CA HIS A 228 13.11 13.82 14.30
C HIS A 228 14.58 13.90 14.77
N ASP A 229 15.08 15.10 15.06
CA ASP A 229 16.42 15.33 15.61
C ASP A 229 16.41 15.51 17.14
N SER A 230 15.30 15.22 17.84
CA SER A 230 15.28 15.15 19.31
C SER A 230 16.18 14.00 19.79
N MET A 231 16.73 14.11 21.01
CA MET A 231 17.64 13.07 21.56
C MET A 231 16.96 11.70 21.61
N TYR A 232 15.69 11.67 22.02
CA TYR A 232 14.86 10.48 22.01
C TYR A 232 14.76 9.82 20.62
N ASN A 233 14.49 10.60 19.57
CA ASN A 233 14.38 10.06 18.21
C ASN A 233 15.73 9.68 17.62
N LEU A 234 16.79 10.43 17.91
CA LEU A 234 18.14 10.08 17.50
C LEU A 234 18.57 8.75 18.14
N ALA A 235 18.25 8.49 19.41
CA ALA A 235 18.52 7.21 20.04
C ALA A 235 17.85 6.03 19.31
N HIS A 236 16.57 6.17 18.96
CA HIS A 236 15.85 5.17 18.17
C HIS A 236 16.48 4.95 16.79
N GLU A 237 16.87 6.03 16.11
CA GLU A 237 17.57 5.95 14.83
C GLU A 237 18.90 5.19 14.99
N ARG A 238 19.69 5.47 16.03
CA ARG A 238 20.96 4.77 16.29
C ARG A 238 20.76 3.28 16.53
N VAL A 239 19.81 2.89 17.38
CA VAL A 239 19.47 1.48 17.63
C VAL A 239 19.08 0.78 16.32
N ALA A 240 18.19 1.38 15.54
CA ALA A 240 17.73 0.80 14.29
C ALA A 240 18.86 0.63 13.26
N LEU A 241 19.67 1.68 13.06
CA LEU A 241 20.76 1.63 12.08
C LEU A 241 21.87 0.66 12.50
N TYR A 242 22.22 0.63 13.79
CA TYR A 242 23.25 -0.27 14.30
C TYR A 242 22.84 -1.74 14.20
N THR A 243 21.61 -2.05 14.62
CA THR A 243 21.08 -3.42 14.54
C THR A 243 20.96 -3.88 13.10
N PHE A 244 20.40 -3.05 12.22
CA PHE A 244 20.27 -3.36 10.79
C PHE A 244 21.63 -3.69 10.14
N ARG A 245 22.65 -2.85 10.36
CA ARG A 245 23.99 -3.08 9.76
C ARG A 245 24.62 -4.37 10.24
N ASN A 246 24.59 -4.62 11.55
CA ASN A 246 25.21 -5.81 12.14
C ASN A 246 24.50 -7.10 11.68
N ILE A 247 23.17 -7.10 11.66
CA ILE A 247 22.39 -8.26 11.21
C ILE A 247 22.64 -8.53 9.71
N ALA A 248 22.66 -7.49 8.88
CA ALA A 248 22.96 -7.63 7.46
C ALA A 248 24.39 -8.14 7.21
N ALA A 249 25.39 -7.61 7.95
CA ALA A 249 26.78 -8.05 7.85
C ALA A 249 26.97 -9.52 8.24
N ARG A 250 26.16 -10.03 9.18
CA ARG A 250 26.13 -11.44 9.60
C ARG A 250 25.29 -12.32 8.67
N GLY A 251 24.77 -11.80 7.56
CA GLY A 251 23.95 -12.55 6.62
C GLY A 251 22.51 -12.81 7.08
N GLY A 252 22.08 -12.26 8.22
CA GLY A 252 20.75 -12.48 8.78
C GLY A 252 19.58 -11.96 7.92
N LEU A 253 19.87 -11.16 6.90
CA LEU A 253 18.91 -10.62 5.93
C LEU A 253 19.15 -11.11 4.49
N ALA A 254 19.99 -12.13 4.30
CA ALA A 254 20.30 -12.67 2.97
C ALA A 254 19.04 -13.21 2.26
N PHE A 255 18.10 -13.80 3.01
CA PHE A 255 16.84 -14.33 2.47
C PHE A 255 15.93 -13.24 1.86
N MET A 256 16.12 -11.97 2.25
CA MET A 256 15.40 -10.83 1.68
C MET A 256 16.09 -10.25 0.44
N GLY A 257 17.28 -10.73 0.09
CA GLY A 257 18.11 -10.14 -0.97
C GLY A 257 18.74 -8.80 -0.58
N CYS A 258 19.02 -8.58 0.71
CA CYS A 258 19.60 -7.34 1.22
C CYS A 258 20.99 -7.08 0.61
N ASP A 259 21.18 -5.94 -0.05
CA ASP A 259 22.46 -5.51 -0.60
C ASP A 259 23.31 -4.84 0.49
N THR A 260 24.37 -5.53 0.91
CA THR A 260 25.30 -5.09 1.95
C THR A 260 26.09 -3.83 1.56
N SER A 261 26.26 -3.54 0.27
CA SER A 261 26.95 -2.32 -0.20
C SER A 261 26.14 -1.05 0.07
N LEU A 262 24.80 -1.15 0.07
CA LEU A 262 23.91 -0.06 0.46
C LEU A 262 23.80 0.08 1.97
N VAL A 263 23.97 -1.02 2.71
CA VAL A 263 23.90 -1.05 4.18
C VAL A 263 25.05 -0.27 4.83
N THR A 264 26.24 -0.31 4.24
CA THR A 264 27.42 0.44 4.73
C THR A 264 27.29 1.94 4.51
N GLN A 265 26.43 2.37 3.57
CA GLN A 265 26.20 3.77 3.27
C GLN A 265 25.25 4.41 4.29
N HIS A 266 25.82 5.13 5.27
CA HIS A 266 25.07 5.75 6.37
C HIS A 266 23.90 6.62 5.88
N ALA A 267 24.14 7.48 4.88
CA ALA A 267 23.13 8.38 4.34
C ALA A 267 21.89 7.64 3.82
N TRP A 268 22.06 6.52 3.11
CA TRP A 268 20.94 5.73 2.61
C TRP A 268 20.18 5.02 3.73
N THR A 269 20.90 4.39 4.66
CA THR A 269 20.25 3.67 5.77
C THR A 269 19.47 4.63 6.68
N SER A 270 20.02 5.81 7.00
CA SER A 270 19.31 6.88 7.70
C SER A 270 18.07 7.35 6.93
N ARG A 271 18.21 7.59 5.62
CA ARG A 271 17.08 7.99 4.76
C ARG A 271 15.99 6.92 4.69
N MET A 272 16.34 5.63 4.65
CA MET A 272 15.39 4.51 4.71
C MET A 272 14.65 4.48 6.05
N TYR A 273 15.35 4.64 7.16
CA TYR A 273 14.77 4.75 8.50
C TYR A 273 13.78 5.91 8.59
N ARG A 274 14.22 7.12 8.24
CA ARG A 274 13.41 8.34 8.36
C ARG A 274 12.19 8.29 7.43
N ASN A 275 12.35 7.75 6.22
CA ASN A 275 11.23 7.53 5.31
C ASN A 275 10.17 6.57 5.89
N PHE A 276 10.61 5.48 6.52
CA PHE A 276 9.69 4.54 7.11
C PHE A 276 8.99 5.12 8.35
N GLN A 277 9.75 5.67 9.31
CA GLN A 277 9.20 6.11 10.59
C GLN A 277 8.40 7.43 10.47
N PHE A 278 9.01 8.47 9.89
CA PHE A 278 8.44 9.81 9.89
C PHE A 278 7.57 10.13 8.66
N SER A 279 7.42 9.20 7.72
CA SER A 279 6.38 9.25 6.69
C SER A 279 5.40 8.10 6.89
N ARG A 280 5.79 6.85 6.63
CA ARG A 280 4.82 5.74 6.60
C ARG A 280 4.17 5.42 7.95
N ILE A 281 4.96 5.24 9.01
CA ILE A 281 4.44 4.88 10.34
C ILE A 281 3.69 6.06 10.96
N ARG A 282 4.23 7.28 10.81
CA ARG A 282 3.52 8.52 11.17
C ARG A 282 2.14 8.59 10.53
N ASP A 283 2.02 8.37 9.22
CA ASP A 283 0.72 8.42 8.52
C ASP A 283 -0.25 7.35 9.01
N ILE A 284 0.26 6.16 9.36
CA ILE A 284 -0.55 5.07 9.96
C ILE A 284 -1.11 5.51 11.32
N ILE A 285 -0.25 5.99 12.23
CA ILE A 285 -0.66 6.39 13.58
C ILE A 285 -1.62 7.57 13.52
N LEU A 286 -1.32 8.62 12.74
CA LEU A 286 -2.17 9.80 12.64
C LEU A 286 -3.54 9.48 12.02
N ARG A 287 -3.59 8.57 11.04
CA ARG A 287 -4.85 8.14 10.43
C ARG A 287 -5.69 7.33 11.40
N GLU A 288 -5.06 6.41 12.13
CA GLU A 288 -5.76 5.60 13.12
C GLU A 288 -6.27 6.44 14.31
N ALA A 289 -5.47 7.40 14.79
CA ALA A 289 -5.87 8.31 15.85
C ALA A 289 -7.07 9.19 15.46
N ARG A 290 -7.16 9.59 14.19
CA ARG A 290 -8.30 10.36 13.67
C ARG A 290 -9.57 9.52 13.54
N SER A 291 -9.44 8.28 13.07
CA SER A 291 -10.55 7.38 12.83
C SER A 291 -10.09 5.94 13.06
N PRO A 292 -10.39 5.34 14.22
CA PRO A 292 -10.04 3.96 14.51
C PRO A 292 -10.55 3.01 13.41
N GLY A 293 -9.70 2.07 12.98
CA GLY A 293 -9.97 1.14 11.88
C GLY A 293 -9.76 1.70 10.46
N ALA A 294 -9.44 2.98 10.30
CA ALA A 294 -9.26 3.59 8.98
C ALA A 294 -8.07 3.00 8.20
N VAL A 295 -6.99 2.62 8.89
CA VAL A 295 -5.83 1.98 8.23
C VAL A 295 -6.22 0.62 7.67
N ALA A 296 -6.92 -0.20 8.46
CA ALA A 296 -7.41 -1.51 8.05
C ALA A 296 -8.45 -1.40 6.91
N GLY A 297 -9.36 -0.42 6.99
CA GLY A 297 -10.35 -0.12 5.94
C GLY A 297 -9.69 0.27 4.61
N ALA A 298 -8.74 1.21 4.66
CA ALA A 298 -8.00 1.64 3.47
C ALA A 298 -7.21 0.48 2.83
N LEU A 299 -6.60 -0.38 3.64
CA LEU A 299 -5.91 -1.57 3.15
C LEU A 299 -6.87 -2.55 2.47
N ALA A 300 -8.03 -2.81 3.08
CA ALA A 300 -9.05 -3.67 2.52
C ALA A 300 -9.55 -3.15 1.16
N MET A 301 -9.81 -1.84 1.05
CA MET A 301 -10.22 -1.19 -0.19
C MET A 301 -9.15 -1.23 -1.28
N SER A 302 -7.88 -0.98 -0.92
CA SER A 302 -6.74 -1.10 -1.83
C SER A 302 -6.59 -2.53 -2.36
N ASN A 303 -6.67 -3.53 -1.48
CA ASN A 303 -6.57 -4.94 -1.87
C ASN A 303 -7.74 -5.36 -2.75
N SER A 304 -8.97 -4.92 -2.45
CA SER A 304 -10.13 -5.07 -3.34
C SER A 304 -9.85 -4.46 -4.71
N GLY A 305 -9.28 -3.26 -4.79
CA GLY A 305 -8.99 -2.60 -6.06
C GLY A 305 -7.98 -3.35 -6.91
N LYS A 306 -6.92 -3.88 -6.30
CA LYS A 306 -5.96 -4.74 -6.99
C LYS A 306 -6.64 -6.00 -7.55
N ARG A 307 -7.57 -6.59 -6.81
CA ARG A 307 -8.34 -7.75 -7.28
C ARG A 307 -9.30 -7.38 -8.42
N CYS A 308 -10.06 -6.28 -8.30
CA CYS A 308 -10.92 -5.78 -9.38
C CYS A 308 -10.12 -5.52 -10.66
N LYS A 309 -8.95 -4.87 -10.55
CA LYS A 309 -8.04 -4.64 -11.69
C LYS A 309 -7.55 -5.94 -12.32
N ALA A 310 -7.17 -6.93 -11.51
CA ALA A 310 -6.74 -8.24 -12.01
C ALA A 310 -7.90 -8.98 -12.72
N LEU A 311 -9.12 -8.90 -12.18
CA LEU A 311 -10.31 -9.50 -12.79
C LEU A 311 -10.69 -8.80 -14.10
N ALA A 312 -10.68 -7.46 -14.13
CA ALA A 312 -10.88 -6.66 -15.35
C ALA A 312 -9.88 -7.07 -16.46
N LEU A 313 -8.59 -7.22 -16.12
CA LEU A 313 -7.58 -7.67 -17.07
C LEU A 313 -7.85 -9.09 -17.60
N LYS A 314 -8.28 -10.02 -16.74
CA LYS A 314 -8.66 -11.38 -17.16
C LYS A 314 -9.87 -11.36 -18.10
N ARG A 315 -10.90 -10.59 -17.77
CA ARG A 315 -12.10 -10.41 -18.60
C ARG A 315 -11.75 -9.81 -19.96
N LYS A 316 -10.96 -8.74 -19.99
CA LYS A 316 -10.44 -8.13 -21.22
C LYS A 316 -9.70 -9.16 -22.09
N LYS A 317 -8.72 -9.87 -21.51
CA LYS A 317 -7.93 -10.87 -22.24
C LYS A 317 -8.83 -11.94 -22.86
N HIS A 318 -9.83 -12.39 -22.12
CA HIS A 318 -10.78 -13.39 -22.57
C HIS A 318 -11.65 -12.89 -23.72
N LEU A 319 -12.26 -11.70 -23.60
CA LEU A 319 -13.07 -11.09 -24.66
C LEU A 319 -12.27 -10.86 -25.94
N VAL A 320 -11.04 -10.34 -25.83
CA VAL A 320 -10.14 -10.17 -26.98
C VAL A 320 -9.82 -11.52 -27.64
N GLY A 321 -9.57 -12.56 -26.84
CA GLY A 321 -9.35 -13.92 -27.37
C GLY A 321 -10.57 -14.54 -28.04
N GLN A 322 -11.78 -14.09 -27.68
CA GLN A 322 -13.06 -14.47 -28.30
C GLN A 322 -13.48 -13.54 -29.44
N ALA A 323 -12.56 -12.67 -29.91
CA ALA A 323 -12.76 -11.71 -31.00
C ALA A 323 -13.90 -10.70 -30.75
N PHE A 324 -14.23 -10.41 -29.49
CA PHE A 324 -15.11 -9.28 -29.18
C PHE A 324 -14.47 -7.96 -29.59
N ARG A 325 -15.30 -7.05 -30.06
CA ARG A 325 -14.87 -5.76 -30.58
C ARG A 325 -14.57 -4.75 -29.47
N PRO A 326 -13.78 -3.70 -29.75
CA PRO A 326 -13.31 -2.77 -28.71
C PRO A 326 -14.43 -2.12 -27.88
N HIS A 327 -15.58 -1.81 -28.49
CA HIS A 327 -16.72 -1.21 -27.81
C HIS A 327 -17.25 -2.08 -26.66
N THR A 328 -17.32 -3.40 -26.85
CA THR A 328 -17.73 -4.34 -25.80
C THR A 328 -16.62 -4.57 -24.77
N VAL A 329 -15.37 -4.71 -25.24
CA VAL A 329 -14.21 -4.94 -24.35
C VAL A 329 -14.07 -3.81 -23.32
N ARG A 330 -14.39 -2.57 -23.73
CA ARG A 330 -14.26 -1.38 -22.89
C ARG A 330 -15.14 -1.41 -21.63
N ILE A 331 -16.26 -2.13 -21.66
CA ILE A 331 -17.19 -2.29 -20.53
C ILE A 331 -16.53 -2.92 -19.32
N VAL A 332 -15.65 -3.90 -19.54
CA VAL A 332 -15.02 -4.68 -18.47
C VAL A 332 -13.56 -4.30 -18.20
N GLU A 333 -13.03 -3.34 -18.96
CA GLU A 333 -11.62 -2.93 -18.86
C GLU A 333 -11.36 -2.03 -17.64
N ASN A 334 -12.33 -1.20 -17.25
CA ASN A 334 -12.18 -0.32 -16.11
C ASN A 334 -12.32 -1.13 -14.79
N GLN A 335 -11.35 -1.00 -13.87
CA GLN A 335 -11.43 -1.67 -12.57
C GLN A 335 -12.66 -1.24 -11.75
N ASP A 336 -13.12 0.00 -11.93
CA ASP A 336 -14.25 0.55 -11.20
C ASP A 336 -15.58 0.00 -11.75
N SER A 337 -15.59 -0.50 -13.00
CA SER A 337 -16.75 -1.18 -13.56
C SER A 337 -16.98 -2.58 -12.97
N VAL A 338 -16.03 -3.10 -12.18
CA VAL A 338 -16.02 -4.43 -11.55
C VAL A 338 -16.20 -4.31 -10.02
N SER A 339 -17.30 -4.84 -9.47
CA SER A 339 -17.59 -4.90 -8.02
C SER A 339 -17.35 -6.28 -7.39
N ASP A 340 -17.09 -7.30 -8.19
CA ASP A 340 -17.28 -8.69 -7.74
C ASP A 340 -16.15 -9.23 -6.81
N GLU A 341 -15.23 -8.37 -6.37
CA GLU A 341 -14.06 -8.72 -5.54
C GLU A 341 -13.96 -7.83 -4.28
N GLU A 342 -15.06 -7.20 -3.90
CA GLU A 342 -15.20 -6.50 -2.63
C GLU A 342 -15.34 -7.51 -1.49
N PRO A 343 -14.64 -7.31 -0.36
CA PRO A 343 -14.82 -8.21 0.78
C PRO A 343 -16.29 -8.18 1.20
N PRO A 344 -16.87 -9.32 1.62
CA PRO A 344 -18.18 -9.28 2.27
C PRO A 344 -18.11 -8.33 3.47
N PRO A 345 -19.25 -7.72 3.88
CA PRO A 345 -19.31 -6.97 5.14
C PRO A 345 -18.63 -7.78 6.24
N LYS A 346 -17.75 -7.12 7.02
CA LYS A 346 -16.91 -7.75 8.04
C LYS A 346 -17.79 -8.29 9.17
N GLU A 347 -18.33 -9.49 9.00
CA GLU A 347 -18.91 -10.37 10.01
C GLU A 347 -19.53 -11.58 9.26
N ILE A 348 -18.68 -12.53 8.86
CA ILE A 348 -19.16 -13.89 8.59
C ILE A 348 -18.65 -14.72 9.75
N SER A 349 -19.51 -14.96 10.74
CA SER A 349 -19.18 -15.86 11.84
C SER A 349 -19.02 -17.29 11.31
N VAL A 350 -18.19 -18.10 11.97
CA VAL A 350 -18.03 -19.53 11.64
C VAL A 350 -19.37 -20.28 11.70
N GLU A 351 -20.30 -19.79 12.51
CA GLU A 351 -21.68 -20.28 12.61
C GLU A 351 -22.52 -19.97 11.36
N ALA A 352 -22.37 -18.77 10.77
CA ALA A 352 -22.99 -18.42 9.50
C ALA A 352 -22.48 -19.31 8.35
N VAL A 353 -21.21 -19.74 8.42
CA VAL A 353 -20.63 -20.71 7.49
C VAL A 353 -21.29 -22.09 7.62
N GLN A 354 -21.49 -22.55 8.85
CA GLN A 354 -22.10 -23.86 9.13
C GLN A 354 -23.60 -23.91 8.78
N GLN A 355 -24.34 -22.83 9.04
CA GLN A 355 -25.76 -22.70 8.71
C GLN A 355 -26.01 -22.56 7.20
N ALA A 356 -25.14 -21.85 6.47
CA ALA A 356 -25.26 -21.72 5.02
C ALA A 356 -24.94 -23.03 4.27
N ALA A 357 -24.14 -23.92 4.85
CA ALA A 357 -23.86 -25.25 4.30
C ALA A 357 -25.00 -26.27 4.50
N THR A 358 -25.96 -25.98 5.38
CA THR A 358 -27.09 -26.86 5.73
C THR A 358 -28.42 -26.38 5.16
N ALA A 359 -28.56 -25.08 4.90
CA ALA A 359 -29.65 -24.52 4.09
C ALA A 359 -29.22 -24.45 2.61
N SER A 360 -30.16 -24.29 1.67
CA SER A 360 -29.89 -23.96 0.25
C SER A 360 -29.31 -22.54 0.07
N GLY A 361 -28.40 -22.14 0.96
CA GLY A 361 -27.78 -20.81 1.03
C GLY A 361 -26.50 -20.71 0.22
N ASN A 362 -25.92 -19.50 0.20
CA ASN A 362 -24.66 -19.24 -0.48
C ASN A 362 -23.52 -20.05 0.14
N ASP A 363 -22.54 -20.44 -0.67
CA ASP A 363 -21.28 -20.94 -0.14
C ASP A 363 -20.67 -19.81 0.71
N PRO A 364 -20.48 -20.03 2.02
CA PRO A 364 -19.93 -19.01 2.90
C PRO A 364 -18.50 -18.59 2.57
N ARG A 365 -17.80 -19.36 1.72
CA ARG A 365 -16.49 -19.03 1.16
C ARG A 365 -16.59 -18.23 -0.14
N ALA A 366 -17.77 -18.18 -0.75
CA ALA A 366 -18.00 -17.40 -1.95
C ALA A 366 -18.11 -15.90 -1.62
N TYR A 367 -17.62 -15.11 -2.56
CA TYR A 367 -17.77 -13.68 -2.53
C TYR A 367 -19.19 -13.33 -2.97
N ILE A 368 -19.88 -12.54 -2.16
CA ILE A 368 -21.17 -12.00 -2.53
C ILE A 368 -20.92 -10.89 -3.56
N ILE A 369 -21.55 -11.04 -4.71
CA ILE A 369 -21.57 -10.02 -5.73
C ILE A 369 -22.23 -8.76 -5.16
N CYS A 370 -21.48 -7.68 -5.09
CA CYS A 370 -22.01 -6.39 -4.69
C CYS A 370 -22.66 -5.68 -5.88
N GLU A 371 -23.82 -5.08 -5.65
CA GLU A 371 -24.51 -4.24 -6.62
C GLU A 371 -23.70 -2.97 -6.87
N LYS A 372 -23.58 -2.59 -8.15
CA LYS A 372 -22.99 -1.31 -8.53
C LYS A 372 -24.09 -0.31 -8.74
N GLU A 373 -23.92 0.84 -8.10
CA GLU A 373 -24.78 1.97 -8.33
C GLU A 373 -24.82 2.33 -9.82
N GLY A 374 -26.04 2.44 -10.33
CA GLY A 374 -26.31 2.85 -11.70
C GLY A 374 -26.01 1.83 -12.80
N ARG A 375 -25.44 0.65 -12.50
CA ARG A 375 -25.12 -0.34 -13.54
C ARG A 375 -26.41 -0.89 -14.16
N ASN A 376 -26.46 -0.93 -15.49
CA ASN A 376 -27.55 -1.51 -16.27
C ASN A 376 -27.61 -3.04 -16.09
N GLU A 377 -28.81 -3.63 -16.01
CA GLU A 377 -28.99 -5.06 -15.78
C GLU A 377 -28.40 -5.91 -16.91
N LYS A 378 -28.53 -5.45 -18.16
CA LYS A 378 -27.90 -6.13 -19.31
C LYS A 378 -26.37 -6.30 -19.16
N VAL A 379 -25.71 -5.34 -18.51
CA VAL A 379 -24.26 -5.41 -18.23
C VAL A 379 -23.99 -6.46 -17.17
N THR A 380 -24.84 -6.54 -16.15
CA THR A 380 -24.79 -7.62 -15.15
C THR A 380 -24.95 -8.97 -15.86
N THR A 381 -26.00 -9.16 -16.66
CA THR A 381 -26.26 -10.36 -17.46
C THR A 381 -25.06 -10.75 -18.32
N PHE A 382 -24.52 -9.82 -19.10
CA PHE A 382 -23.33 -10.04 -19.93
C PHE A 382 -22.10 -10.46 -19.10
N VAL A 383 -21.81 -9.75 -18.01
CA VAL A 383 -20.63 -10.02 -17.17
C VAL A 383 -20.75 -11.39 -16.48
N ARG A 384 -21.94 -11.83 -16.10
CA ARG A 384 -22.17 -13.19 -15.57
C ARG A 384 -21.91 -14.24 -16.62
N ALA A 385 -22.48 -14.08 -17.82
CA ALA A 385 -22.24 -14.99 -18.93
C ALA A 385 -20.74 -15.07 -19.29
N LEU A 386 -20.03 -13.94 -19.28
CA LEU A 386 -18.58 -13.85 -19.46
C LEU A 386 -17.79 -14.62 -18.40
N ASP A 387 -18.12 -14.44 -17.12
CA ASP A 387 -17.43 -15.14 -16.04
C ASP A 387 -17.66 -16.65 -16.10
N HIS A 388 -18.88 -17.10 -16.43
CA HIS A 388 -19.18 -18.51 -16.65
C HIS A 388 -18.37 -19.09 -17.82
N GLU A 389 -18.30 -18.36 -18.93
CA GLU A 389 -17.57 -18.80 -20.12
C GLU A 389 -16.06 -18.90 -19.87
N ARG A 390 -15.47 -17.86 -19.26
CA ARG A 390 -14.06 -17.83 -18.92
C ARG A 390 -13.68 -18.96 -17.97
N ARG A 391 -14.46 -19.19 -16.91
CA ARG A 391 -14.22 -20.32 -15.98
C ARG A 391 -14.30 -21.67 -16.70
N ALA A 392 -15.27 -21.85 -17.59
CA ALA A 392 -15.39 -23.08 -18.38
C ALA A 392 -14.21 -23.30 -19.34
N VAL A 393 -13.59 -22.24 -19.87
CA VAL A 393 -12.36 -22.34 -20.67
C VAL A 393 -11.16 -22.70 -19.78
N GLU A 394 -11.02 -22.06 -18.62
CA GLU A 394 -9.95 -22.35 -17.66
C GLU A 394 -9.99 -23.80 -17.17
N LEU A 395 -11.20 -24.34 -16.89
CA LEU A 395 -11.40 -25.74 -16.49
C LEU A 395 -11.08 -26.76 -17.60
N ARG A 396 -11.23 -26.37 -18.87
CA ARG A 396 -10.93 -27.24 -20.02
C ARG A 396 -9.45 -27.22 -20.43
N ALA A 397 -8.67 -26.24 -19.96
CA ALA A 397 -7.28 -26.12 -20.33
C ALA A 397 -6.47 -27.29 -19.75
N ALA A 398 -5.89 -28.14 -20.60
CA ALA A 398 -5.15 -29.36 -20.22
C ALA A 398 -3.98 -29.12 -19.24
N ASN A 399 -3.50 -27.88 -19.14
CA ASN A 399 -2.44 -27.46 -18.21
C ASN A 399 -2.96 -26.98 -16.84
N SER A 400 -4.27 -27.12 -16.55
CA SER A 400 -4.79 -26.88 -15.21
C SER A 400 -4.26 -27.98 -14.28
N ARG A 401 -3.10 -27.75 -13.67
CA ARG A 401 -2.59 -28.65 -12.62
C ARG A 401 -3.71 -28.84 -11.58
N PRO A 402 -4.04 -30.09 -11.19
CA PRO A 402 -4.98 -30.35 -10.10
C PRO A 402 -4.59 -29.51 -8.88
N GLY A 403 -5.54 -28.73 -8.34
CA GLY A 403 -5.30 -27.82 -7.21
C GLY A 403 -4.93 -26.37 -7.57
N LYS A 404 -4.76 -26.01 -8.85
CA LYS A 404 -4.44 -24.62 -9.26
C LYS A 404 -5.66 -23.72 -9.47
N MET A 405 -6.86 -24.15 -9.09
CA MET A 405 -8.06 -23.30 -9.20
C MET A 405 -8.08 -22.30 -8.04
N THR A 406 -7.56 -21.09 -8.28
CA THR A 406 -7.42 -20.01 -7.29
C THR A 406 -8.22 -18.76 -7.68
N GLU A 407 -9.21 -18.91 -8.56
CA GLU A 407 -10.22 -17.87 -8.66
C GLU A 407 -11.30 -18.11 -7.62
N ARG A 408 -11.59 -17.09 -6.83
CA ARG A 408 -12.57 -17.15 -5.76
C ARG A 408 -13.96 -17.35 -6.37
N LEU A 409 -14.77 -18.21 -5.74
CA LEU A 409 -16.16 -18.39 -6.12
C LEU A 409 -16.91 -17.09 -5.84
N ARG A 410 -17.81 -16.72 -6.74
CA ARG A 410 -18.62 -15.50 -6.67
C ARG A 410 -20.07 -15.90 -6.86
N GLN A 411 -20.95 -15.43 -6.00
CA GLN A 411 -22.36 -15.81 -5.99
C GLN A 411 -23.26 -14.59 -5.76
N PRO A 412 -24.45 -14.56 -6.38
CA PRO A 412 -25.47 -13.59 -5.99
C PRO A 412 -25.87 -13.82 -4.54
N LYS A 413 -26.38 -12.79 -3.85
CA LYS A 413 -26.89 -12.99 -2.49
C LYS A 413 -28.19 -13.80 -2.53
N ILE A 414 -28.29 -14.87 -1.75
CA ILE A 414 -29.56 -15.58 -1.51
C ILE A 414 -30.24 -14.96 -0.29
N GLY A 415 -31.55 -14.69 -0.39
CA GLY A 415 -32.36 -14.25 0.75
C GLY A 415 -32.29 -12.74 1.07
N GLY A 416 -32.46 -11.88 0.07
CA GLY A 416 -32.58 -10.43 0.24
C GLY A 416 -31.79 -9.63 -0.80
N PRO A 417 -31.83 -8.29 -0.76
CA PRO A 417 -31.13 -7.46 -1.73
C PRO A 417 -29.62 -7.62 -1.61
N ALA A 418 -28.94 -7.61 -2.76
CA ALA A 418 -27.49 -7.63 -2.84
C ALA A 418 -26.89 -6.44 -2.05
N PRO A 419 -25.74 -6.61 -1.39
CA PRO A 419 -25.09 -5.50 -0.73
C PRO A 419 -24.63 -4.47 -1.76
N LYS A 420 -24.77 -3.19 -1.44
CA LYS A 420 -24.21 -2.11 -2.26
C LYS A 420 -22.68 -2.14 -2.17
N SER A 421 -22.04 -1.86 -3.30
CA SER A 421 -20.59 -1.70 -3.39
C SER A 421 -20.09 -0.56 -2.51
N ALA A 422 -19.00 -0.78 -1.77
CA ALA A 422 -18.30 0.27 -1.02
C ALA A 422 -17.52 1.23 -1.93
N ARG A 423 -17.43 0.92 -3.23
CA ARG A 423 -16.83 1.76 -4.26
C ARG A 423 -17.93 2.57 -4.94
N THR A 424 -18.15 3.76 -4.40
CA THR A 424 -19.13 4.75 -4.90
C THR A 424 -18.68 5.51 -6.14
N LYS A 425 -17.39 5.39 -6.53
CA LYS A 425 -16.89 6.07 -7.72
C LYS A 425 -17.48 5.45 -8.99
N LEU A 426 -18.16 6.29 -9.78
CA LEU A 426 -18.74 5.90 -11.07
C LEU A 426 -17.64 5.60 -12.10
N PRO A 427 -17.77 4.52 -12.90
CA PRO A 427 -16.80 4.19 -13.94
C PRO A 427 -16.78 5.22 -15.08
N VAL A 428 -15.63 5.87 -15.28
CA VAL A 428 -15.44 6.81 -16.39
C VAL A 428 -14.76 6.11 -17.58
N GLY A 429 -15.10 6.52 -18.80
CA GLY A 429 -14.51 5.98 -20.04
C GLY A 429 -15.00 4.59 -20.45
N VAL A 430 -16.06 4.11 -19.81
CA VAL A 430 -16.86 2.96 -20.26
C VAL A 430 -17.97 3.46 -21.21
N PRO A 431 -18.56 2.58 -22.05
CA PRO A 431 -19.75 2.92 -22.81
C PRO A 431 -20.91 3.43 -21.93
N LEU A 432 -21.76 4.32 -22.47
CA LEU A 432 -22.90 4.90 -21.76
C LEU A 432 -23.88 3.84 -21.27
N ASP A 433 -24.07 2.79 -22.07
CA ASP A 433 -24.93 1.65 -21.73
C ASP A 433 -24.38 0.74 -20.64
N TYR A 434 -23.23 1.10 -20.06
CA TYR A 434 -22.88 0.64 -18.71
C TYR A 434 -23.95 1.04 -17.69
N TYR A 435 -24.51 2.25 -17.83
CA TYR A 435 -25.48 2.84 -16.92
C TYR A 435 -26.91 2.51 -17.33
N ALA A 436 -27.81 2.33 -16.37
CA ALA A 436 -29.23 2.32 -16.65
C ALA A 436 -29.66 3.72 -17.15
N PRO A 437 -30.48 3.85 -18.20
CA PRO A 437 -30.90 5.15 -18.73
C PRO A 437 -31.49 6.07 -17.65
N ASP A 438 -32.40 5.55 -16.82
CA ASP A 438 -33.03 6.32 -15.74
C ASP A 438 -32.00 6.84 -14.72
N TYR A 439 -31.01 6.02 -14.38
CA TYR A 439 -29.92 6.43 -13.49
C TYR A 439 -29.05 7.50 -14.14
N TYR A 440 -28.59 7.27 -15.38
CA TYR A 440 -27.77 8.24 -16.09
C TYR A 440 -28.49 9.58 -16.22
N ASN A 441 -29.78 9.57 -16.60
CA ASN A 441 -30.58 10.77 -16.77
C ASN A 441 -30.87 11.47 -15.42
N SER A 442 -30.80 10.76 -14.29
CA SER A 442 -30.90 11.38 -12.95
C SER A 442 -29.63 12.09 -12.48
N LEU A 443 -28.48 11.87 -13.14
CA LEU A 443 -27.23 12.55 -12.81
C LEU A 443 -27.28 14.03 -13.20
N THR A 444 -26.41 14.82 -12.58
CA THR A 444 -26.28 16.25 -12.94
C THR A 444 -25.79 16.40 -14.38
N ILE A 445 -26.13 17.53 -15.03
CA ILE A 445 -25.69 17.83 -16.40
C ILE A 445 -24.17 17.69 -16.53
N ARG A 446 -23.42 18.14 -15.51
CA ARG A 446 -21.96 18.03 -15.46
C ARG A 446 -21.47 16.58 -15.46
N GLU A 447 -22.03 15.74 -14.60
CA GLU A 447 -21.66 14.31 -14.52
C GLU A 447 -22.02 13.56 -15.80
N ARG A 448 -23.22 13.82 -16.36
CA ARG A 448 -23.64 13.24 -17.65
C ARG A 448 -22.66 13.60 -18.75
N ASN A 449 -22.24 14.86 -18.82
CA ASN A 449 -21.27 15.34 -19.80
C ASN A 449 -19.88 14.72 -19.60
N ASP A 450 -19.37 14.68 -18.37
CA ASP A 450 -18.06 14.09 -18.04
C ASP A 450 -18.01 12.61 -18.43
N ILE A 451 -19.08 11.85 -18.15
CA ILE A 451 -19.22 10.46 -18.57
C ILE A 451 -19.28 10.35 -20.10
N ALA A 452 -20.10 11.18 -20.76
CA ALA A 452 -20.30 11.12 -22.20
C ALA A 452 -19.06 11.51 -23.01
N ILE A 453 -18.29 12.50 -22.57
CA ILE A 453 -17.04 12.94 -23.22
C ILE A 453 -15.96 11.86 -23.04
N ALA A 454 -15.86 11.27 -21.85
CA ALA A 454 -14.85 10.25 -21.60
C ALA A 454 -15.17 8.92 -22.33
N ALA A 455 -16.44 8.64 -22.60
CA ALA A 455 -16.89 7.44 -23.29
C ALA A 455 -16.47 7.45 -24.78
N THR A 456 -15.47 6.63 -25.12
CA THR A 456 -15.01 6.43 -26.51
C THR A 456 -16.09 5.83 -27.41
N PHE A 457 -16.95 4.98 -26.85
CA PHE A 457 -18.09 4.37 -27.52
C PHE A 457 -19.34 4.71 -26.74
N LYS A 458 -20.46 4.96 -27.42
CA LYS A 458 -21.71 5.31 -26.74
C LYS A 458 -22.44 4.07 -26.24
N ILE A 459 -22.63 3.06 -27.09
CA ILE A 459 -23.26 1.78 -26.74
C ILE A 459 -22.26 0.65 -27.01
N GLY A 460 -22.08 -0.26 -26.06
CA GLY A 460 -21.14 -1.38 -26.16
C GLY A 460 -21.78 -2.78 -26.09
N LEU A 461 -23.06 -2.88 -25.72
CA LEU A 461 -23.84 -4.11 -25.66
C LEU A 461 -25.19 -3.95 -26.37
N PRO A 462 -25.71 -5.03 -26.97
CA PRO A 462 -27.07 -5.03 -27.51
C PRO A 462 -28.10 -4.97 -26.36
N VAL A 463 -29.37 -5.17 -26.69
CA VAL A 463 -30.43 -5.37 -25.70
C VAL A 463 -30.14 -6.59 -24.80
N GLU A 464 -30.79 -6.65 -23.64
CA GLU A 464 -30.46 -7.62 -22.59
C GLU A 464 -30.56 -9.07 -23.06
N GLU A 465 -31.57 -9.41 -23.86
CA GLU A 465 -31.82 -10.77 -24.35
C GLU A 465 -30.66 -11.30 -25.18
N LEU A 466 -29.96 -10.42 -25.89
CA LEU A 466 -28.79 -10.76 -26.72
C LEU A 466 -27.48 -10.78 -25.92
N CYS A 467 -27.48 -10.33 -24.66
CA CYS A 467 -26.30 -10.35 -23.79
C CYS A 467 -25.97 -11.76 -23.26
N GLU A 468 -26.90 -12.71 -23.38
CA GLU A 468 -26.64 -14.10 -23.04
C GLU A 468 -25.64 -14.78 -23.98
N ARG A 469 -24.91 -15.76 -23.44
CA ARG A 469 -23.86 -16.48 -24.18
C ARG A 469 -24.34 -17.05 -25.52
N ALA A 470 -25.57 -17.56 -25.57
CA ALA A 470 -26.12 -18.22 -26.75
C ALA A 470 -26.17 -17.29 -27.97
N HIS A 471 -26.34 -15.98 -27.73
CA HIS A 471 -26.57 -14.96 -28.76
C HIS A 471 -25.32 -14.18 -29.15
N TRP A 472 -24.19 -14.37 -28.46
CA TRP A 472 -22.96 -13.61 -28.74
C TRP A 472 -22.46 -13.77 -30.18
N GLY A 473 -22.74 -14.89 -30.82
CA GLY A 473 -22.36 -15.13 -32.23
C GLY A 473 -23.00 -14.14 -33.21
N GLU A 474 -24.15 -13.56 -32.84
CA GLU A 474 -24.93 -12.66 -33.70
C GLU A 474 -24.29 -11.27 -33.81
N TRP A 475 -23.59 -10.82 -32.77
CA TRP A 475 -23.15 -9.42 -32.68
C TRP A 475 -21.68 -9.21 -32.30
N ARG A 476 -21.00 -10.16 -31.63
CA ARG A 476 -19.65 -9.92 -31.06
C ARG A 476 -18.59 -9.50 -32.07
N GLY A 477 -18.78 -9.88 -33.34
CA GLY A 477 -17.84 -9.62 -34.43
C GLY A 477 -18.18 -8.42 -35.31
N LEU A 478 -19.31 -7.75 -35.09
CA LEU A 478 -19.75 -6.60 -35.90
C LEU A 478 -18.82 -5.40 -35.69
N ASP A 479 -18.49 -4.68 -36.75
CA ASP A 479 -17.86 -3.37 -36.60
C ASP A 479 -18.81 -2.38 -35.89
N TYR A 480 -18.26 -1.27 -35.42
CA TYR A 480 -19.01 -0.36 -34.55
C TYR A 480 -20.21 0.28 -35.26
N ASP A 481 -20.07 0.67 -36.52
CA ASP A 481 -21.14 1.36 -37.25
C ASP A 481 -22.29 0.41 -37.58
N THR A 482 -21.96 -0.81 -38.01
CA THR A 482 -22.95 -1.88 -38.21
C THR A 482 -23.65 -2.23 -36.90
N PHE A 483 -22.89 -2.36 -35.81
CA PHE A 483 -23.44 -2.64 -34.48
C PHE A 483 -24.39 -1.53 -34.00
N MET A 484 -24.02 -0.27 -34.18
CA MET A 484 -24.87 0.87 -33.80
C MET A 484 -26.16 0.90 -34.61
N THR A 485 -26.09 0.59 -35.91
CA THR A 485 -27.27 0.55 -36.79
C THR A 485 -28.25 -0.56 -36.37
N LEU A 486 -27.75 -1.75 -36.02
CA LEU A 486 -28.59 -2.91 -35.69
C LEU A 486 -29.10 -2.91 -34.24
N HIS A 487 -28.30 -2.40 -33.30
CA HIS A 487 -28.58 -2.57 -31.87
C HIS A 487 -28.39 -1.30 -31.04
N GLY A 488 -27.63 -0.32 -31.51
CA GLY A 488 -27.18 0.80 -30.67
C GLY A 488 -28.08 2.03 -30.72
N ASN A 489 -28.56 2.43 -31.89
CA ASN A 489 -29.21 3.74 -32.08
C ASN A 489 -30.51 3.89 -31.28
N GLU A 490 -31.33 2.84 -31.23
CA GLU A 490 -32.56 2.84 -30.43
C GLU A 490 -32.25 2.98 -28.93
N GLN A 491 -31.26 2.24 -28.43
CA GLN A 491 -30.84 2.34 -27.04
C GLN A 491 -30.22 3.70 -26.71
N LEU A 492 -29.44 4.26 -27.63
CA LEU A 492 -28.80 5.57 -27.46
C LEU A 492 -29.84 6.69 -27.31
N ALA A 493 -30.99 6.58 -27.96
CA ALA A 493 -32.07 7.56 -27.85
C ALA A 493 -32.67 7.67 -26.44
N ALA A 494 -32.47 6.68 -25.57
CA ALA A 494 -32.92 6.72 -24.18
C ALA A 494 -32.02 7.57 -23.25
N TYR A 495 -30.84 8.01 -23.71
CA TYR A 495 -29.89 8.78 -22.91
C TYR A 495 -29.99 10.27 -23.23
N GLU A 496 -30.21 11.10 -22.22
CA GLU A 496 -30.21 12.57 -22.30
C GLU A 496 -28.76 13.09 -22.27
N ILE A 497 -28.05 12.96 -23.39
CA ILE A 497 -26.67 13.45 -23.50
C ILE A 497 -26.69 14.97 -23.54
N PRO A 498 -25.96 15.66 -22.62
CA PRO A 498 -25.90 17.12 -22.61
C PRO A 498 -25.43 17.70 -23.95
N THR A 499 -26.15 18.72 -24.40
CA THR A 499 -25.84 19.46 -25.61
C THR A 499 -24.79 20.54 -25.33
N ALA A 500 -24.21 21.10 -26.39
CA ALA A 500 -23.29 22.23 -26.27
C ALA A 500 -23.95 23.45 -25.60
N GLU A 501 -25.26 23.62 -25.78
CA GLU A 501 -26.01 24.71 -25.15
C GLU A 501 -26.19 24.48 -23.65
N ASP A 502 -26.52 23.25 -23.24
CA ASP A 502 -26.59 22.90 -21.81
C ASP A 502 -25.27 23.20 -21.08
N MET A 503 -24.14 22.92 -21.74
CA MET A 503 -22.82 23.20 -21.20
C MET A 503 -22.49 24.70 -21.17
N ARG A 504 -23.01 25.48 -22.11
CA ARG A 504 -22.86 26.95 -22.12
C ARG A 504 -23.64 27.56 -20.94
N VAL A 505 -24.87 27.12 -20.75
CA VAL A 505 -25.72 27.53 -19.63
C VAL A 505 -25.08 27.15 -18.29
N LEU A 506 -24.54 25.92 -18.16
CA LEU A 506 -23.84 25.49 -16.97
C LEU A 506 -22.61 26.36 -16.67
N ALA A 507 -21.82 26.71 -17.70
CA ALA A 507 -20.67 27.59 -17.54
C ALA A 507 -21.05 29.01 -17.10
N GLU A 508 -22.19 29.53 -17.57
CA GLU A 508 -22.74 30.81 -17.10
C GLU A 508 -23.15 30.74 -15.62
N TYR A 509 -23.81 29.67 -15.19
CA TYR A 509 -24.14 29.46 -13.77
C TYR A 509 -22.90 29.34 -12.89
N GLU A 510 -21.88 28.58 -13.30
CA GLU A 510 -20.63 28.45 -12.54
C GLU A 510 -19.89 29.80 -12.42
N LYS A 511 -20.04 30.68 -13.41
CA LYS A 511 -19.48 32.03 -13.35
C LYS A 511 -20.23 32.89 -12.33
N ILE A 512 -21.57 32.86 -12.38
CA ILE A 512 -22.42 33.59 -11.42
C ILE A 512 -22.19 33.11 -9.99
N GLU A 513 -22.09 31.80 -9.77
CA GLU A 513 -21.82 31.21 -8.45
C GLU A 513 -20.47 31.69 -7.89
N LYS A 514 -19.42 31.71 -8.72
CA LYS A 514 -18.11 32.25 -8.31
C LYS A 514 -18.17 33.74 -7.97
N GLU A 515 -18.91 34.53 -8.75
CA GLU A 515 -19.12 35.95 -8.48
C GLU A 515 -19.88 36.16 -7.16
N LEU A 516 -20.89 35.33 -6.86
CA LEU A 516 -21.66 35.40 -5.61
C LEU A 516 -20.82 34.99 -4.40
N ILE A 517 -20.03 33.92 -4.50
CA ILE A 517 -19.11 33.49 -3.43
C ILE A 517 -18.09 34.60 -3.14
N ALA A 518 -17.52 35.22 -4.18
CA ALA A 518 -16.58 36.32 -4.00
C ALA A 518 -17.22 37.54 -3.31
N GLN A 519 -18.49 37.85 -3.62
CA GLN A 519 -19.24 38.92 -2.95
C GLN A 519 -19.54 38.59 -1.48
N LEU A 520 -19.85 37.34 -1.16
CA LEU A 520 -20.06 36.90 0.22
C LEU A 520 -18.77 36.96 1.04
N ASP A 521 -17.65 36.50 0.48
CA ASP A 521 -16.33 36.59 1.13
C ASP A 521 -15.93 38.06 1.39
N GLU A 522 -16.29 38.99 0.49
CA GLU A 522 -16.07 40.43 0.69
C GLU A 522 -16.94 41.01 1.81
N LEU A 523 -18.20 40.55 1.94
CA LEU A 523 -19.09 40.98 3.02
C LEU A 523 -18.66 40.47 4.40
N ASP A 524 -18.23 39.21 4.49
CA ASP A 524 -17.73 38.62 5.74
C ASP A 524 -16.48 39.37 6.24
N MET A 525 -15.62 39.83 5.33
CA MET A 525 -14.47 40.68 5.69
C MET A 525 -14.88 42.05 6.23
N VAL A 526 -15.98 42.63 5.75
CA VAL A 526 -16.49 43.93 6.23
C VAL A 526 -17.13 43.82 7.62
N GLU A 527 -17.78 42.70 7.93
CA GLU A 527 -18.31 42.46 9.28
C GLU A 527 -17.21 42.25 10.33
N GLU A 528 -16.07 41.63 9.96
CA GLU A 528 -14.95 41.44 10.89
C GLU A 528 -14.18 42.75 11.18
N GLU A 529 -14.20 43.74 10.28
CA GLU A 529 -13.61 45.07 10.49
C GLU A 529 -14.51 46.03 11.31
N LEU A 530 -15.81 45.72 11.47
CA LEU A 530 -16.78 46.63 12.10
C LEU A 530 -16.95 46.48 13.61
N ASP A 531 -16.18 45.63 14.31
CA ASP A 531 -16.25 45.59 15.78
C ASP A 531 -14.95 45.26 16.57
N PRO A 532 -13.85 46.02 16.39
CA PRO A 532 -12.74 45.99 17.34
C PRO A 532 -13.02 46.76 18.66
N GLU A 533 -14.14 47.49 18.78
CA GLU A 533 -14.40 48.39 19.91
C GLU A 533 -15.46 47.90 20.93
N ALA A 534 -16.32 46.92 20.63
CA ALA A 534 -17.32 46.47 21.62
C ALA A 534 -16.83 45.47 22.69
N ASN A 535 -15.63 44.88 22.57
CA ASN A 535 -15.14 43.88 23.55
C ASN A 535 -14.09 44.40 24.55
N GLY A 536 -13.92 45.72 24.63
CA GLY A 536 -12.98 46.38 25.56
C GLY A 536 -13.58 46.83 26.91
N GLY A 537 -14.88 46.59 27.17
CA GLY A 537 -15.58 47.30 28.24
C GLY A 537 -16.48 46.46 29.15
N ALA A 538 -15.93 45.50 29.91
CA ALA A 538 -16.56 45.02 31.16
C ALA A 538 -15.58 44.24 32.07
N ALA A 539 -14.45 44.87 32.44
CA ALA A 539 -13.76 44.52 33.67
C ALA A 539 -14.46 45.24 34.84
N GLY A 540 -15.36 44.57 35.54
CA GLY A 540 -16.08 45.16 36.68
C GLY A 540 -17.22 44.30 37.23
N GLY A 541 -17.04 42.98 37.25
CA GLY A 541 -17.98 42.05 37.90
C GLY A 541 -17.48 41.72 39.31
N ASP A 542 -18.03 42.45 40.27
CA ASP A 542 -17.80 42.33 41.70
C ASP A 542 -18.01 40.88 42.20
N ARG A 543 -17.08 40.41 43.03
CA ARG A 543 -17.03 39.06 43.57
C ARG A 543 -18.00 39.00 44.75
N MET A 544 -19.25 38.65 44.49
CA MET A 544 -20.25 38.43 45.54
C MET A 544 -19.82 37.22 46.39
N GLU A 545 -19.37 37.50 47.61
CA GLU A 545 -19.14 36.51 48.67
C GLU A 545 -20.47 35.80 48.98
N ILE A 546 -20.56 34.52 48.65
CA ILE A 546 -21.59 33.64 49.19
C ILE A 546 -21.17 33.26 50.60
N VAL A 547 -21.72 33.99 51.58
CA VAL A 547 -21.77 33.59 52.99
C VAL A 547 -22.76 32.45 53.11
N ASN A 548 -22.27 31.26 53.46
CA ASN A 548 -23.11 30.17 53.95
C ASN A 548 -23.54 30.46 55.39
N GLN A 549 -24.84 30.67 55.60
CA GLN A 549 -25.55 30.37 56.84
C GLN A 549 -26.58 29.29 56.59
#